data_AF-A0A496UW96-F1
#
_entry.id   AF-A0A496UW96-F1
#
_cell.length_a   1.000
_cell.length_b   1.000
_cell.length_c   1.000
_cell.angle_alpha   90.00
_cell.angle_beta   90.00
_cell.angle_gamma   90.00
#
_symmetry.space_group_name_H-M   'P 1'
#
loop_
_entity.id
_entity.type
_entity.pdbx_description
1 polymer ?
#
loop_
_entity_poly.entity_id
_entity_poly.type
_entity_poly.pdbx_seq_one_letter_code
_entity_poly.pdbx_strand_id
1 'polypeptide(L)'
;MDGPGIAARTITLLAPSKAFNVAGLGCSLAVIPADDLRRRFKRAMAGIVPGVNVMGFAAAEAAWTGGGDWLAAQLDYLRANRDLLADCVESLDGVTMATVEATYLAWLDVTALGLEDPAAFFESHGLGFSDGRAFGGPGYLRCNFGCTRATLEEACRRLAAAV
;
A
#
# COMPACT_ATOMS: atom_id res chain seq x y z
N MET A 1 9.78 -12.68 20.28
CA MET A 1 10.66 -11.83 19.43
C MET A 1 11.12 -10.63 20.27
N ASP A 2 11.46 -10.85 21.55
CA ASP A 2 11.45 -9.82 22.59
C ASP A 2 12.78 -9.81 23.34
N GLY A 3 13.88 -9.68 22.60
CA GLY A 3 15.19 -9.48 23.20
C GLY A 3 15.31 -8.02 23.68
N PRO A 4 15.69 -7.74 24.95
CA PRO A 4 15.82 -6.38 25.47
C PRO A 4 16.73 -5.46 24.65
N GLY A 5 17.59 -6.01 23.78
CA GLY A 5 18.44 -5.25 22.87
C GLY A 5 17.79 -4.75 21.57
N ILE A 6 16.65 -5.31 21.12
CA ILE A 6 16.00 -4.93 19.85
C ILE A 6 15.22 -3.61 20.03
N ALA A 7 14.37 -3.53 21.06
CA ALA A 7 13.60 -2.30 21.34
C ALA A 7 14.51 -1.07 21.53
N ALA A 8 15.72 -1.28 22.05
CA ALA A 8 16.72 -0.23 22.26
C ALA A 8 17.33 0.34 20.96
N ARG A 9 17.16 -0.33 19.82
CA ARG A 9 17.74 0.05 18.52
C ARG A 9 16.72 0.23 17.40
N THR A 10 15.43 0.21 17.73
CA THR A 10 14.33 0.30 16.77
C THR A 10 13.56 1.61 16.90
N ILE A 11 13.08 2.12 15.77
CA ILE A 11 12.08 3.18 15.67
C ILE A 11 10.92 2.58 14.88
N THR A 12 9.74 2.49 15.47
CA THR A 12 8.54 1.98 14.78
C THR A 12 7.68 3.14 14.31
N LEU A 13 7.42 3.22 13.00
CA LEU A 13 6.58 4.26 12.40
C LEU A 13 5.19 3.72 12.12
N LEU A 14 4.16 4.43 12.56
CA LEU A 14 2.76 4.05 12.43
C LEU A 14 1.93 5.25 11.96
N ALA A 15 0.87 4.98 11.21
CA ALA A 15 -0.09 6.01 10.82
C ALA A 15 -1.45 5.35 10.49
N PRO A 16 -2.58 6.04 10.74
CA PRO A 16 -3.89 5.60 10.26
C PRO A 16 -4.07 5.84 8.75
N SER A 17 -3.17 6.59 8.13
CA SER A 17 -3.27 7.10 6.76
C SER A 17 -3.65 6.08 5.70
N LYS A 18 -3.08 4.87 5.75
CA LYS A 18 -3.30 3.83 4.74
C LYS A 18 -4.54 3.00 5.04
N ALA A 19 -4.71 2.57 6.29
CA ALA A 19 -5.86 1.80 6.71
C ALA A 19 -7.16 2.60 6.48
N PHE A 20 -7.19 3.87 6.92
CA PHE A 20 -8.40 4.69 6.92
C PHE A 20 -8.49 5.68 5.75
N ASN A 21 -7.58 5.61 4.78
CA ASN A 21 -7.55 6.49 3.60
C ASN A 21 -7.53 8.00 3.94
N VAL A 22 -6.78 8.40 4.97
CA VAL A 22 -6.63 9.80 5.43
C VAL A 22 -5.23 10.36 5.21
N ALA A 23 -4.51 9.84 4.19
CA ALA A 23 -3.12 10.19 3.93
C ALA A 23 -2.88 11.69 3.69
N GLY A 24 -3.84 12.38 3.07
CA GLY A 24 -3.77 13.84 2.85
C GLY A 24 -3.74 14.68 4.12
N LEU A 25 -4.15 14.12 5.28
CA LEU A 25 -4.17 14.82 6.56
C LEU A 25 -2.85 14.71 7.35
N GLY A 26 -1.92 13.84 6.94
CA GLY A 26 -0.53 13.89 7.42
C GLY A 26 -0.33 13.75 8.93
N CYS A 27 -1.02 12.81 9.58
CA CYS A 27 -0.76 12.44 10.98
C CYS A 27 -0.13 11.05 11.07
N SER A 28 1.09 10.99 11.62
CA SER A 28 1.83 9.76 11.88
C SER A 28 2.55 9.85 13.22
N LEU A 29 2.96 8.71 13.77
CA LEU A 29 3.68 8.63 15.02
C LEU A 29 4.90 7.73 14.92
N ALA A 30 5.87 7.99 15.78
CA ALA A 30 7.06 7.17 15.98
C ALA A 30 7.09 6.65 17.42
N VAL A 31 7.10 5.33 17.59
CA VAL A 31 7.31 4.67 18.88
C VAL A 31 8.80 4.40 19.03
N ILE A 32 9.44 5.07 20.00
CA ILE A 32 10.89 5.01 20.23
C ILE A 32 11.14 4.76 21.73
N PRO A 33 11.30 3.50 22.17
CA PRO A 33 11.48 3.17 23.58
C PRO A 33 12.78 3.75 24.17
N ALA A 34 13.89 3.67 23.43
CA ALA A 34 15.18 4.19 23.88
C ALA A 34 15.21 5.72 23.96
N ASP A 35 15.48 6.24 25.15
CA ASP A 35 15.46 7.66 25.47
C ASP A 35 16.50 8.47 24.69
N ASP A 36 17.73 7.97 24.57
CA ASP A 36 18.80 8.62 23.84
C ASP A 36 18.49 8.68 22.33
N LEU A 37 17.96 7.59 21.77
CA LEU A 37 17.53 7.52 20.38
C LEU A 37 16.37 8.47 20.12
N ARG A 38 15.38 8.52 21.02
CA ARG A 38 14.23 9.43 20.94
C ARG A 38 14.66 10.90 20.99
N ARG A 39 15.62 11.26 21.85
CA ARG A 39 16.19 12.62 21.89
C ARG A 39 16.92 12.98 20.60
N ARG A 40 17.73 12.07 20.05
CA ARG A 40 18.45 12.28 18.78
C ARG A 40 17.49 12.44 17.61
N PHE A 41 16.45 11.62 17.55
CA PHE A 41 15.39 11.71 16.53
C PHE A 41 14.67 13.06 16.58
N LYS A 42 14.21 13.49 17.77
CA LYS A 42 13.59 14.81 17.95
C LYS A 42 14.52 15.97 17.56
N ARG A 43 15.81 15.88 17.92
CA ARG A 43 16.81 16.88 17.54
C ARG A 43 17.02 16.96 16.04
N ALA A 44 17.02 15.83 15.34
CA ALA A 44 17.16 15.80 13.88
C ALA A 44 15.93 16.39 13.17
N MET A 45 14.74 16.26 13.75
CA MET A 45 13.51 16.84 13.20
C MET A 45 13.36 18.35 13.47
N ALA A 46 13.90 18.84 14.59
CA ALA A 46 13.67 20.18 15.07
C ALA A 46 14.05 21.26 14.03
N GLY A 47 13.09 22.12 13.68
CA GLY A 47 13.27 23.20 12.71
C GLY A 47 13.19 22.78 11.23
N ILE A 48 13.07 21.48 10.94
CA ILE A 48 12.97 20.92 9.58
C ILE A 48 11.59 20.32 9.33
N VAL A 49 11.09 19.52 10.27
CA VAL A 49 9.80 18.85 10.15
C VAL A 49 8.74 19.66 10.90
N PRO A 50 7.67 20.14 10.22
CA PRO A 50 6.60 20.86 10.88
C PRO A 50 5.79 19.94 11.81
N GLY A 51 5.05 20.56 12.72
CA GLY A 51 4.08 19.84 13.55
C GLY A 51 2.92 19.27 12.72
N VAL A 52 2.22 18.30 13.30
CA VAL A 52 0.98 17.75 12.73
C VAL A 52 -0.12 18.81 12.77
N ASN A 53 -0.91 18.92 11.71
CA ASN A 53 -2.03 19.86 11.65
C ASN A 53 -3.23 19.37 12.49
N VAL A 54 -4.08 20.31 12.91
CA VAL A 54 -5.22 20.04 13.82
C VAL A 54 -6.19 19.00 13.25
N MET A 55 -6.45 19.04 11.94
CA MET A 55 -7.32 18.07 11.27
C MET A 55 -6.71 16.66 11.25
N GLY A 56 -5.38 16.58 11.12
CA GLY A 56 -4.64 15.33 11.20
C GLY A 56 -4.78 14.66 12.56
N PHE A 57 -4.69 15.43 13.65
CA PHE A 57 -4.93 14.90 15.00
C PHE A 57 -6.35 14.35 15.16
N ALA A 58 -7.36 15.14 14.79
CA ALA A 58 -8.76 14.74 14.91
C ALA A 58 -9.08 13.47 14.10
N ALA A 59 -8.56 13.39 12.86
CA ALA A 59 -8.77 12.21 12.02
C ALA A 59 -8.07 10.96 12.57
N ALA A 60 -6.85 11.10 13.10
CA ALA A 60 -6.13 9.97 13.67
C ALA A 60 -6.79 9.43 14.95
N GLU A 61 -7.26 10.33 15.82
CA GLU A 61 -8.00 9.97 17.02
C GLU A 61 -9.30 9.23 16.67
N ALA A 62 -10.12 9.79 15.76
CA ALA A 62 -11.36 9.15 15.34
C ALA A 62 -11.13 7.78 14.69
N ALA A 63 -10.11 7.67 13.83
CA ALA A 63 -9.75 6.41 13.18
C ALA A 63 -9.39 5.30 14.18
N TRP A 64 -8.55 5.60 15.18
CA TRP A 64 -8.11 4.58 16.13
C TRP A 64 -9.09 4.29 17.26
N THR A 65 -9.91 5.26 17.66
CA THR A 65 -10.87 5.07 18.76
C THR A 65 -12.22 4.55 18.30
N GLY A 66 -12.63 4.84 17.06
CA GLY A 66 -13.95 4.49 16.52
C GLY A 66 -13.95 3.74 15.19
N GLY A 67 -12.80 3.59 14.51
CA GLY A 67 -12.73 3.01 13.17
C GLY A 67 -12.66 1.49 13.09
N GLY A 68 -12.71 0.78 14.22
CA GLY A 68 -12.50 -0.68 14.28
C GLY A 68 -13.41 -1.49 13.35
N ASP A 69 -14.73 -1.28 13.46
CA ASP A 69 -15.72 -2.02 12.67
C ASP A 69 -15.61 -1.72 11.18
N TRP A 70 -15.36 -0.45 10.82
CA TRP A 70 -15.13 -0.04 9.44
C TRP A 70 -13.88 -0.72 8.86
N LEU A 71 -12.79 -0.78 9.63
CA LEU A 71 -11.55 -1.43 9.19
C LEU A 71 -11.74 -2.94 9.03
N ALA A 72 -12.45 -3.60 9.94
CA ALA A 72 -12.77 -5.02 9.83
C ALA A 72 -13.54 -5.32 8.54
N ALA A 73 -14.61 -4.56 8.26
CA ALA A 73 -15.38 -4.68 7.02
C ALA A 73 -14.54 -4.38 5.77
N GLN A 74 -13.65 -3.38 5.84
CA GLN A 74 -12.73 -3.07 4.75
C GLN A 74 -11.78 -4.23 4.46
N LEU A 75 -11.22 -4.87 5.49
CA LEU A 75 -10.31 -6.02 5.31
C LEU A 75 -11.02 -7.19 4.63
N ASP A 76 -12.27 -7.47 5.00
CA ASP A 76 -13.09 -8.51 4.32
C ASP A 76 -13.30 -8.15 2.84
N TYR A 77 -13.65 -6.90 2.56
CA TYR A 77 -13.85 -6.42 1.18
C TYR A 77 -12.56 -6.50 0.34
N LEU A 78 -11.42 -6.09 0.92
CA LEU A 78 -10.12 -6.13 0.26
C LEU A 78 -9.63 -7.56 0.02
N ARG A 79 -9.89 -8.50 0.93
CA ARG A 79 -9.58 -9.92 0.71
C ARG A 79 -10.37 -10.46 -0.48
N ALA A 80 -11.67 -10.19 -0.53
CA ALA A 80 -12.50 -10.63 -1.65
C ALA A 80 -12.09 -9.98 -2.99
N ASN A 81 -11.60 -8.73 -2.97
CA ASN A 81 -11.05 -8.08 -4.16
C ASN A 81 -9.70 -8.68 -4.58
N ARG A 82 -8.81 -8.95 -3.63
CA ARG A 82 -7.54 -9.65 -3.88
C ARG A 82 -7.79 -10.99 -4.56
N ASP A 83 -8.73 -11.78 -4.04
CA ASP A 83 -9.03 -13.11 -4.56
C ASP A 83 -9.59 -13.03 -5.98
N LEU A 84 -10.51 -12.09 -6.25
CA LEU A 84 -10.99 -11.82 -7.61
C LEU A 84 -9.86 -11.47 -8.59
N LEU A 85 -8.92 -10.61 -8.17
CA LEU A 85 -7.78 -10.25 -9.01
C LEU A 85 -6.84 -11.44 -9.22
N ALA A 86 -6.63 -12.28 -8.20
CA ALA A 86 -5.83 -13.49 -8.30
C ALA A 86 -6.40 -14.45 -9.34
N ASP A 87 -7.71 -14.75 -9.23
CA ASP A 87 -8.43 -15.64 -10.16
C ASP A 87 -8.37 -15.10 -11.60
N CYS A 88 -8.53 -13.77 -11.76
CA CYS A 88 -8.38 -13.14 -13.07
C CYS A 88 -6.97 -13.37 -13.62
N VAL A 89 -5.92 -13.10 -12.85
CA VAL A 89 -4.53 -13.21 -13.31
C VAL A 89 -4.14 -14.66 -13.60
N GLU A 90 -4.63 -15.64 -12.83
CA GLU A 90 -4.36 -17.06 -13.06
C GLU A 90 -4.87 -17.54 -14.43
N SER A 91 -5.88 -16.87 -14.99
CA SER A 91 -6.41 -17.17 -16.32
C SER A 91 -5.63 -16.53 -17.49
N LEU A 92 -4.61 -15.71 -17.22
CA LEU A 92 -3.89 -14.94 -18.22
C LEU A 92 -2.51 -15.53 -18.52
N ASP A 93 -2.24 -15.81 -19.79
CA ASP A 93 -0.92 -16.24 -20.22
C ASP A 93 0.09 -15.08 -20.11
N GLY A 94 1.23 -15.34 -19.48
CA GLY A 94 2.33 -14.39 -19.38
C GLY A 94 2.18 -13.32 -18.28
N VAL A 95 1.15 -13.41 -17.44
CA VAL A 95 0.98 -12.56 -16.24
C VAL A 95 0.93 -13.45 -15.00
N THR A 96 1.71 -13.12 -13.97
CA THR A 96 1.58 -13.78 -12.66
C THR A 96 1.46 -12.76 -11.54
N MET A 97 0.87 -13.16 -10.41
CA MET A 97 0.71 -12.29 -9.24
C MET A 97 1.41 -12.91 -8.02
N ALA A 98 2.22 -12.13 -7.32
CA ALA A 98 2.77 -12.56 -6.04
C ALA A 98 1.67 -12.64 -4.97
N THR A 99 1.80 -13.58 -4.02
CA THR A 99 0.85 -13.70 -2.90
C THR A 99 0.77 -12.40 -2.10
N VAL A 100 -0.46 -11.92 -1.90
CA VAL A 100 -0.72 -10.68 -1.14
C VAL A 100 -1.25 -11.01 0.25
N GLU A 101 -0.37 -10.93 1.24
CA GLU A 101 -0.71 -11.10 2.67
C GLU A 101 -1.06 -9.77 3.36
N ALA A 102 -0.67 -8.64 2.76
CA ALA A 102 -0.88 -7.32 3.33
C ALA A 102 -1.18 -6.27 2.25
N THR A 103 -1.82 -5.19 2.71
CA THR A 103 -2.16 -4.01 1.90
C THR A 103 -3.20 -4.29 0.79
N TYR A 104 -3.48 -3.25 0.01
CA TYR A 104 -4.39 -3.27 -1.13
C TYR A 104 -3.62 -3.14 -2.47
N LEU A 105 -2.36 -3.58 -2.50
CA LEU A 105 -1.46 -3.47 -3.65
C LEU A 105 -0.97 -4.85 -4.08
N ALA A 106 -1.30 -5.26 -5.30
CA ALA A 106 -0.82 -6.49 -5.92
C ALA A 106 0.45 -6.23 -6.74
N TRP A 107 1.36 -7.20 -6.73
CA TRP A 107 2.60 -7.16 -7.50
C TRP A 107 2.50 -8.15 -8.65
N LEU A 108 2.44 -7.63 -9.88
CA LEU A 108 2.24 -8.39 -11.11
C LEU A 108 3.57 -8.54 -11.84
N ASP A 109 3.94 -9.76 -12.20
CA ASP A 109 5.03 -10.06 -13.11
C ASP A 109 4.46 -10.17 -14.53
N VAL A 110 4.95 -9.33 -15.44
CA VAL A 110 4.56 -9.33 -16.85
C VAL A 110 5.78 -9.50 -17.77
N THR A 111 6.90 -10.00 -17.22
CA THR A 111 8.16 -10.16 -17.96
C THR A 111 8.03 -11.11 -19.15
N ALA A 112 7.17 -12.12 -19.04
CA ALA A 112 6.92 -13.09 -20.11
C ALA A 112 6.26 -12.48 -21.36
N LEU A 113 5.63 -11.30 -21.24
CA LEU A 113 5.03 -10.59 -22.37
C LEU A 113 6.07 -9.89 -23.27
N GLY A 114 7.34 -9.79 -22.84
CA GLY A 114 8.40 -9.20 -23.65
C GLY A 114 8.22 -7.71 -23.96
N LEU A 115 7.43 -6.99 -23.14
CA LEU A 115 7.12 -5.58 -23.32
C LEU A 115 8.31 -4.69 -22.94
N GLU A 116 8.64 -3.72 -23.79
CA GLU A 116 9.70 -2.73 -23.53
C GLU A 116 9.29 -1.75 -22.41
N ASP A 117 8.05 -1.26 -22.44
CA ASP A 117 7.46 -0.42 -21.40
C ASP A 117 6.09 -0.97 -20.98
N PRO A 118 6.04 -1.89 -19.99
CA PRO A 118 4.79 -2.48 -19.55
C PRO A 118 3.80 -1.44 -18.99
N ALA A 119 4.28 -0.41 -18.30
CA ALA A 119 3.40 0.60 -17.69
C ALA A 119 2.67 1.40 -18.78
N ALA A 120 3.41 1.87 -19.80
CA ALA A 120 2.82 2.57 -20.94
C ALA A 120 1.89 1.66 -21.76
N PHE A 121 2.25 0.38 -21.93
CA PHE A 121 1.41 -0.61 -22.62
C PHE A 121 0.04 -0.74 -21.95
N PHE A 122 -0.02 -1.04 -20.64
CA PHE A 122 -1.30 -1.18 -19.96
C PHE A 122 -2.05 0.15 -19.84
N GLU A 123 -1.35 1.28 -19.71
CA GLU A 123 -1.98 2.60 -19.72
C GLU A 123 -2.70 2.88 -21.05
N SER A 124 -2.11 2.47 -22.19
CA SER A 124 -2.75 2.57 -23.51
C SER A 124 -4.01 1.70 -23.64
N HIS A 125 -4.16 0.68 -22.78
CA HIS A 125 -5.37 -0.15 -22.65
C HIS A 125 -6.29 0.33 -21.50
N GLY A 126 -6.03 1.53 -20.97
CA GLY A 126 -6.84 2.17 -19.93
C GLY A 126 -6.60 1.61 -18.53
N LEU A 127 -5.42 1.08 -18.25
CA LEU A 127 -4.99 0.54 -16.95
C LEU A 127 -3.74 1.28 -16.44
N GLY A 128 -3.94 2.24 -15.54
CA GLY A 128 -2.86 3.01 -14.93
C GLY A 128 -2.22 2.31 -13.72
N PHE A 129 -1.24 1.44 -13.94
CA PHE A 129 -0.49 0.78 -12.87
C PHE A 129 0.78 1.53 -12.49
N SER A 130 1.30 1.32 -11.27
CA SER A 130 2.63 1.84 -10.96
C SER A 130 3.70 0.97 -11.62
N ASP A 131 4.64 1.60 -12.32
CA ASP A 131 5.78 0.93 -12.91
C ASP A 131 6.71 0.32 -11.86
N GLY A 132 7.03 -0.97 -12.02
CA GLY A 132 7.92 -1.70 -11.14
C GLY A 132 9.37 -1.23 -11.15
N ARG A 133 9.83 -0.53 -12.20
CA ARG A 133 11.19 0.05 -12.28
C ARG A 133 11.48 0.98 -11.10
N ALA A 134 10.50 1.74 -10.64
CA ALA A 134 10.63 2.63 -9.48
C ALA A 134 10.87 1.87 -8.15
N PHE A 135 10.63 0.55 -8.13
CA PHE A 135 10.81 -0.34 -6.98
C PHE A 135 11.95 -1.36 -7.20
N GLY A 136 12.71 -1.24 -8.30
CA GLY A 136 13.77 -2.19 -8.64
C GLY A 136 13.28 -3.49 -9.31
N GLY A 137 12.04 -3.53 -9.82
CA GLY A 137 11.47 -4.67 -10.54
C GLY A 137 11.10 -4.31 -11.98
N PRO A 138 12.06 -4.21 -12.92
CA PRO A 138 11.74 -4.03 -14.34
C PRO A 138 10.90 -5.20 -14.85
N GLY A 139 9.86 -4.92 -15.64
CA GLY A 139 8.90 -5.94 -16.10
C GLY A 139 7.81 -6.29 -15.08
N TYR A 140 7.78 -5.62 -13.92
CA TYR A 140 6.70 -5.75 -12.94
C TYR A 140 5.81 -4.52 -12.91
N LEU A 141 4.58 -4.71 -12.43
CA LEU A 141 3.59 -3.65 -12.25
C LEU A 141 2.95 -3.77 -10.87
N ARG A 142 2.62 -2.62 -10.27
CA ARG A 142 1.86 -2.58 -9.01
C ARG A 142 0.42 -2.15 -9.29
N CYS A 143 -0.51 -3.08 -9.08
CA CYS A 143 -1.94 -2.86 -9.23
C CYS A 143 -2.56 -2.50 -7.86
N ASN A 144 -3.36 -1.44 -7.82
CA ASN A 144 -4.13 -1.06 -6.63
C ASN A 144 -5.55 -1.60 -6.73
N PHE A 145 -5.89 -2.58 -5.87
CA PHE A 145 -7.24 -3.18 -5.81
C PHE A 145 -8.11 -2.62 -4.67
N GLY A 146 -7.64 -1.55 -4.01
CA GLY A 146 -8.37 -0.77 -3.02
C GLY A 146 -9.41 0.16 -3.64
N CYS A 147 -10.29 -0.41 -4.46
CA CYS A 147 -11.34 0.28 -5.20
C CYS A 147 -12.67 -0.49 -5.09
N THR A 148 -13.74 0.04 -5.70
CA THR A 148 -15.01 -0.69 -5.74
C THR A 148 -14.88 -1.98 -6.55
N ARG A 149 -15.68 -2.99 -6.21
CA ARG A 149 -15.76 -4.27 -6.94
C ARG A 149 -15.97 -4.06 -8.45
N ALA A 150 -16.89 -3.17 -8.82
CA ALA A 150 -17.18 -2.86 -10.22
C ALA A 150 -15.96 -2.27 -10.96
N THR A 151 -15.18 -1.42 -10.30
CA THR A 151 -13.93 -0.89 -10.86
C THR A 151 -12.90 -2.00 -11.08
N LEU A 152 -12.80 -2.93 -10.14
CA LEU A 152 -11.86 -4.05 -10.24
C LEU A 152 -12.27 -5.06 -11.32
N GLU A 153 -13.55 -5.38 -11.42
CA GLU A 153 -14.09 -6.23 -12.49
C GLU A 153 -13.83 -5.62 -13.87
N GLU A 154 -14.01 -4.31 -14.02
CA GLU A 154 -13.65 -3.60 -15.25
C GLU A 154 -12.15 -3.68 -15.53
N ALA A 155 -11.30 -3.51 -14.52
CA ALA A 155 -9.86 -3.64 -14.68
C ALA A 155 -9.46 -5.06 -15.12
N CYS A 156 -10.09 -6.09 -14.55
CA CYS A 156 -9.89 -7.49 -14.94
C CYS A 156 -10.27 -7.74 -16.41
N ARG A 157 -11.41 -7.20 -16.86
CA ARG A 157 -11.84 -7.29 -18.27
C ARG A 157 -10.84 -6.63 -19.22
N ARG A 158 -10.33 -5.45 -18.86
CA ARG A 158 -9.31 -4.75 -19.67
C ARG A 158 -7.99 -5.49 -19.68
N LEU A 159 -7.60 -6.09 -18.54
CA LEU A 159 -6.37 -6.86 -18.43
C LEU A 159 -6.43 -8.06 -19.37
N ALA A 160 -7.52 -8.82 -19.33
CA ALA A 160 -7.75 -9.97 -20.20
C ALA A 160 -7.88 -9.62 -21.69
N ALA A 161 -8.31 -8.41 -22.02
CA ALA A 161 -8.39 -7.96 -23.41
C ALA A 161 -7.05 -7.42 -23.97
N ALA A 162 -6.12 -7.06 -23.08
CA ALA A 162 -4.82 -6.51 -23.45
C ALA A 162 -3.75 -7.59 -23.68
N VAL A 163 -3.95 -8.79 -23.15
CA VAL A 163 -3.02 -9.92 -23.25
C VAL A 163 -3.55 -11.05 -24.13
#